data_AF-A0A183CCX5-F1
#
_entry.id   AF-A0A183CCX5-F1
#
_cell.length_a   1.000
_cell.length_b   1.000
_cell.length_c   1.000
_cell.angle_alpha   90.00
_cell.angle_beta   90.00
_cell.angle_gamma   90.00
#
_symmetry.space_group_name_H-M   'P 1'
#
loop_
_entity.id
_entity.type
_entity.pdbx_description
1 polymer ?
#
loop_
_entity_poly.entity_id
_entity_poly.type
_entity_poly.pdbx_seq_one_letter_code
_entity_poly.pdbx_strand_id
1 'polypeptide(L)'
;MSKKKNANPKLKRKSGDAPKKKSRSNHSLNPERKVSGKTSGNGPTMRSKSTINRLRMYKNFKPVRDSKGKILKSAPFQGKLKSGTVARVEPHRKWFGNTRVVGQEQLQRFQEEMGKVLHNPFQVVMRQTRAPISLLQEKAKQQRVHVLDTESFEHTFGRKAQRKRAILKATDLEELCEEVVQKSSDYVEDNDRSLMSNQQRALEERTENPTPLFRAGQSARVWSELYKVIDSSDVVIEVLDARDPKQFLLIE
;
A
#
# COMPACT_ATOMS: atom_id res chain seq x y z
N MET A 1 -45.91 4.02 -49.11
CA MET A 1 -44.92 4.50 -48.12
C MET A 1 -44.16 3.32 -47.53
N SER A 2 -42.92 3.10 -47.95
CA SER A 2 -42.08 1.98 -47.48
C SER A 2 -41.00 2.52 -46.54
N LYS A 3 -41.05 2.14 -45.26
CA LYS A 3 -40.08 2.52 -44.23
C LYS A 3 -38.80 1.68 -44.41
N LYS A 4 -37.75 2.27 -45.00
CA LYS A 4 -36.38 1.74 -44.96
C LYS A 4 -35.89 1.72 -43.50
N LYS A 5 -35.64 0.53 -42.95
CA LYS A 5 -34.93 0.36 -41.67
C LYS A 5 -33.43 0.56 -41.90
N ASN A 6 -32.88 1.65 -41.36
CA ASN A 6 -31.43 1.88 -41.29
C ASN A 6 -30.78 0.80 -40.40
N ALA A 7 -30.01 -0.09 -41.00
CA ALA A 7 -29.15 -1.02 -40.28
C ALA A 7 -27.85 -0.29 -39.92
N ASN A 8 -27.61 -0.06 -38.62
CA ASN A 8 -26.33 0.43 -38.10
C ASN A 8 -25.17 -0.46 -38.58
N PRO A 9 -24.08 0.10 -39.12
CA PRO A 9 -22.94 -0.68 -39.57
C PRO A 9 -22.24 -1.26 -38.35
N LYS A 10 -22.31 -2.58 -38.25
CA LYS A 10 -21.64 -3.40 -37.23
C LYS A 10 -20.18 -2.98 -37.10
N LEU A 11 -19.73 -2.76 -35.86
CA LEU A 11 -18.32 -2.75 -35.47
C LEU A 11 -17.56 -3.85 -36.22
N LYS A 12 -16.66 -3.46 -37.12
CA LYS A 12 -15.76 -4.38 -37.84
C LYS A 12 -14.93 -5.14 -36.81
N ARG A 13 -15.26 -6.42 -36.60
CA ARG A 13 -14.45 -7.35 -35.81
C ARG A 13 -13.08 -7.48 -36.50
N LYS A 14 -11.99 -7.35 -35.74
CA LYS A 14 -10.61 -7.56 -36.25
C LYS A 14 -10.52 -8.92 -36.96
N SER A 15 -9.94 -8.91 -38.16
CA SER A 15 -9.80 -10.03 -39.11
C SER A 15 -8.75 -11.09 -38.67
N GLY A 16 -8.83 -11.54 -37.42
CA GLY A 16 -7.92 -12.56 -36.86
C GLY A 16 -8.57 -13.55 -35.90
N ASP A 17 -9.78 -13.29 -35.42
CA ASP A 17 -10.53 -14.25 -34.61
C ASP A 17 -11.49 -15.05 -35.49
N ALA A 18 -10.99 -16.10 -36.13
CA ALA A 18 -11.85 -17.14 -36.68
C ALA A 18 -12.78 -17.62 -35.55
N PRO A 19 -14.10 -17.75 -35.77
CA PRO A 19 -15.01 -18.24 -34.74
C PRO A 19 -14.55 -19.64 -34.35
N LYS A 20 -14.03 -19.79 -33.12
CA LYS A 20 -13.65 -21.09 -32.56
C LYS A 20 -14.82 -22.04 -32.81
N LYS A 21 -14.58 -23.13 -33.55
CA LYS A 21 -15.59 -24.17 -33.83
C LYS A 21 -16.28 -24.50 -32.50
N LYS A 22 -17.59 -24.23 -32.42
CA LYS A 22 -18.38 -24.55 -31.23
C LYS A 22 -18.32 -26.06 -31.06
N SER A 23 -17.68 -26.53 -29.99
CA SER A 23 -17.66 -27.95 -29.66
C SER A 23 -19.10 -28.38 -29.42
N ARG A 24 -19.61 -29.29 -30.26
CA ARG A 24 -20.96 -29.85 -30.14
C ARG A 24 -21.07 -30.93 -29.06
N SER A 25 -19.97 -31.27 -28.40
CA SER A 25 -19.92 -32.34 -27.40
C SER A 25 -20.65 -31.96 -26.11
N ASN A 26 -21.43 -32.89 -25.55
CA ASN A 26 -22.10 -32.71 -24.25
C ASN A 26 -21.18 -33.04 -23.06
N HIS A 27 -19.87 -32.78 -23.19
CA HIS A 27 -18.90 -33.06 -22.13
C HIS A 27 -19.08 -32.11 -20.92
N SER A 28 -18.80 -32.61 -19.71
CA SER A 28 -18.95 -31.88 -18.44
C SER A 28 -18.15 -30.57 -18.39
N LEU A 29 -17.00 -30.52 -19.07
CA LEU A 29 -16.12 -29.36 -19.21
C LEU A 29 -16.37 -28.54 -20.50
N ASN A 30 -17.46 -28.74 -21.24
CA ASN A 30 -17.80 -27.89 -22.38
C ASN A 30 -18.69 -26.70 -21.95
N PRO A 31 -18.23 -25.44 -22.03
CA PRO A 31 -19.00 -24.24 -21.69
C PRO A 31 -20.21 -24.02 -22.58
N GLU A 32 -20.23 -24.61 -23.78
CA GLU A 32 -21.33 -24.50 -24.75
C GLU A 32 -22.20 -25.76 -24.80
N ARG A 33 -22.10 -26.67 -23.82
CA ARG A 33 -22.98 -27.85 -23.72
C ARG A 33 -24.43 -27.40 -23.57
N LYS A 34 -25.34 -28.02 -24.34
CA LYS A 34 -26.78 -27.89 -24.11
C LYS A 34 -27.13 -28.65 -22.84
N VAL A 35 -27.58 -27.95 -21.80
CA VAL A 35 -28.11 -28.59 -20.59
C VAL A 35 -29.55 -28.97 -20.89
N SER A 36 -29.78 -30.21 -21.34
CA SER A 36 -31.12 -30.79 -21.42
C SER A 36 -31.43 -31.50 -20.11
N GLY A 37 -32.37 -30.98 -19.33
CA GLY A 37 -32.92 -31.65 -18.16
C GLY A 37 -32.95 -30.77 -16.92
N LYS A 38 -34.15 -30.37 -16.51
CA LYS A 38 -34.47 -30.22 -15.09
C LYS A 38 -34.46 -31.62 -14.52
N THR A 39 -33.38 -32.01 -13.84
CA THR A 39 -33.45 -33.18 -12.96
C THR A 39 -34.30 -32.77 -11.77
N SER A 40 -35.31 -33.58 -11.44
CA SER A 40 -36.20 -33.42 -10.30
C SER A 40 -35.43 -33.09 -9.01
N GLY A 41 -35.71 -31.92 -8.42
CA GLY A 41 -35.10 -31.42 -7.18
C GLY A 41 -34.48 -30.04 -7.35
N ASN A 42 -34.75 -29.12 -6.42
CA ASN A 42 -34.38 -27.70 -6.44
C ASN A 42 -32.90 -27.43 -6.83
N GLY A 43 -32.64 -27.14 -8.10
CA GLY A 43 -31.39 -26.56 -8.60
C GLY A 43 -30.66 -27.41 -9.66
N PRO A 44 -29.90 -26.80 -10.59
CA PRO A 44 -29.15 -27.55 -11.60
C PRO A 44 -27.97 -28.29 -10.94
N THR A 45 -28.01 -29.63 -10.94
CA THR A 45 -26.90 -30.52 -10.52
C THR A 45 -25.62 -30.34 -11.36
N MET A 46 -25.73 -29.69 -12.53
CA MET A 46 -24.63 -29.49 -13.46
C MET A 46 -23.95 -28.13 -13.31
N ARG A 47 -22.62 -28.14 -13.46
CA ARG A 47 -21.80 -26.92 -13.44
C ARG A 47 -22.26 -25.89 -14.48
N SER A 48 -22.37 -24.63 -14.06
CA SER A 48 -22.67 -23.50 -14.93
C SER A 48 -21.50 -23.17 -15.88
N LYS A 49 -21.78 -22.40 -16.95
CA LYS A 49 -20.77 -21.95 -17.93
C LYS A 49 -19.62 -21.19 -17.27
N SER A 50 -19.92 -20.32 -16.28
CA SER A 50 -18.90 -19.56 -15.54
C SER A 50 -18.04 -20.47 -14.67
N THR A 51 -18.63 -21.44 -13.98
CA THR A 51 -17.91 -22.45 -13.20
C THR A 51 -17.01 -23.30 -14.09
N ILE A 52 -17.48 -23.72 -15.26
CA ILE A 52 -16.66 -24.48 -16.23
C ILE A 52 -15.46 -23.64 -16.72
N ASN A 53 -15.66 -22.36 -17.03
CA ASN A 53 -14.56 -21.48 -17.45
C ASN A 53 -13.54 -21.25 -16.32
N ARG A 54 -13.98 -21.11 -15.08
CA ARG A 54 -13.11 -21.02 -13.89
C ARG A 54 -12.29 -22.30 -13.69
N LEU A 55 -12.92 -23.47 -13.79
CA LEU A 55 -12.21 -24.74 -13.66
C LEU A 55 -11.20 -24.96 -14.80
N ARG A 56 -11.54 -24.51 -16.01
CA ARG A 56 -10.61 -24.52 -17.15
C ARG A 56 -9.40 -23.63 -16.91
N MET A 57 -9.51 -22.56 -16.12
CA MET A 57 -8.38 -21.72 -15.75
C MET A 57 -7.27 -22.58 -15.14
N TYR A 58 -7.55 -23.34 -14.08
CA TYR A 58 -6.56 -24.19 -13.40
C TYR A 58 -5.88 -25.23 -14.31
N LYS A 59 -6.57 -25.68 -15.39
CA LYS A 59 -6.03 -26.69 -16.31
C LYS A 59 -5.30 -26.11 -17.53
N ASN A 60 -5.67 -24.91 -18.00
CA ASN A 60 -5.31 -24.41 -19.33
C ASN A 60 -4.17 -23.36 -19.33
N PHE A 61 -3.27 -23.37 -18.35
CA PHE A 61 -2.10 -22.48 -18.31
C PHE A 61 -0.91 -22.94 -19.17
N LYS A 62 -1.14 -23.86 -20.12
CA LYS A 62 -0.10 -24.39 -21.00
C LYS A 62 -0.30 -23.92 -22.45
N PRO A 63 0.78 -23.68 -23.22
CA PRO A 63 0.67 -23.38 -24.64
C PRO A 63 0.22 -24.63 -25.42
N VAL A 64 -0.54 -24.42 -26.49
CA VAL A 64 -0.94 -25.49 -27.41
C VAL A 64 0.12 -25.61 -28.51
N ARG A 65 0.61 -26.82 -28.73
CA ARG A 65 1.65 -27.13 -29.71
C ARG A 65 1.14 -28.05 -30.80
N ASP A 66 1.76 -27.97 -31.96
CA ASP A 66 1.64 -28.94 -33.03
C ASP A 66 2.48 -30.20 -32.73
N SER A 67 2.29 -31.28 -33.49
CA SER A 67 3.07 -32.52 -33.38
C SER A 67 4.58 -32.28 -33.53
N LYS A 68 4.98 -31.30 -34.36
CA LYS A 68 6.38 -30.85 -34.52
C LYS A 68 6.91 -29.97 -33.37
N GLY A 69 6.13 -29.79 -32.30
CA GLY A 69 6.51 -28.98 -31.13
C GLY A 69 6.37 -27.45 -31.30
N LYS A 70 5.95 -26.96 -32.47
CA LYS A 70 5.72 -25.53 -32.72
C LYS A 70 4.51 -25.03 -31.93
N ILE A 71 4.63 -23.88 -31.26
CA ILE A 71 3.54 -23.28 -30.48
C ILE A 71 2.50 -22.70 -31.44
N LEU A 72 1.32 -23.31 -31.50
CA LEU A 72 0.16 -22.82 -32.25
C LEU A 72 -0.57 -21.71 -31.48
N LYS A 73 -0.66 -21.86 -30.15
CA LYS A 73 -1.29 -20.88 -29.27
C LYS A 73 -0.45 -20.72 -28.01
N SER A 74 -0.02 -19.50 -27.73
CA SER A 74 0.69 -19.16 -26.50
C SER A 74 -0.17 -19.45 -25.25
N ALA A 75 0.50 -19.65 -24.12
CA ALA A 75 -0.20 -19.74 -22.84
C ALA A 75 -0.95 -18.44 -22.53
N PRO A 76 -1.98 -18.46 -21.67
CA PRO A 76 -2.61 -17.25 -21.17
C PRO A 76 -1.58 -16.26 -20.62
N PHE A 77 -1.76 -14.96 -20.90
CA PHE A 77 -0.87 -13.87 -20.49
C PHE A 77 0.57 -13.91 -21.05
N GLN A 78 0.90 -14.87 -21.92
CA GLN A 78 2.19 -14.96 -22.62
C GLN A 78 2.06 -14.67 -24.13
N GLY A 79 1.10 -13.83 -24.48
CA GLY A 79 0.89 -13.40 -25.86
C GLY A 79 2.05 -12.52 -26.33
N LYS A 80 2.56 -12.78 -27.53
CA LYS A 80 3.56 -11.92 -28.17
C LYS A 80 2.86 -10.92 -29.07
N LEU A 81 3.28 -9.67 -29.01
CA LEU A 81 2.86 -8.64 -29.97
C LEU A 81 3.55 -8.88 -31.32
N LYS A 82 2.93 -8.41 -32.39
CA LYS A 82 3.57 -8.46 -33.71
C LYS A 82 4.76 -7.51 -33.73
N SER A 83 5.82 -7.88 -34.44
CA SER A 83 6.95 -6.98 -34.66
C SER A 83 6.46 -5.66 -35.26
N GLY A 84 6.92 -4.53 -34.72
CA GLY A 84 6.46 -3.19 -35.10
C GLY A 84 5.18 -2.71 -34.40
N THR A 85 4.67 -3.41 -33.38
CA THR A 85 3.56 -2.86 -32.56
C THR A 85 4.10 -1.71 -31.71
N VAL A 86 3.62 -0.49 -31.96
CA VAL A 86 4.01 0.71 -31.21
C VAL A 86 2.87 1.12 -30.26
N ALA A 87 3.19 1.33 -28.99
CA ALA A 87 2.27 1.95 -28.04
C ALA A 87 2.40 3.47 -28.15
N ARG A 88 1.34 4.15 -28.62
CA ARG A 88 1.29 5.62 -28.72
C ARG A 88 0.17 6.14 -27.82
N VAL A 89 0.41 7.26 -27.15
CA VAL A 89 -0.61 8.00 -26.41
C VAL A 89 -1.15 9.08 -27.33
N GLU A 90 -2.47 9.10 -27.53
CA GLU A 90 -3.12 10.11 -28.36
C GLU A 90 -3.11 11.47 -27.64
N PRO A 91 -2.68 12.56 -28.32
CA PRO A 91 -2.76 13.89 -27.75
C PRO A 91 -4.24 14.27 -27.59
N HIS A 92 -4.67 14.52 -26.36
CA HIS A 92 -6.07 14.83 -26.03
C HIS A 92 -6.15 15.97 -24.99
N ARG A 93 -6.97 17.00 -25.23
CA ARG A 93 -7.09 18.18 -24.33
C ARG A 93 -7.49 17.81 -22.90
N LYS A 94 -8.33 16.76 -22.74
CA LYS A 94 -8.73 16.19 -21.43
C LYS A 94 -7.57 15.79 -20.52
N TRP A 95 -6.36 15.50 -21.04
CA TRP A 95 -5.20 15.20 -20.18
C TRP A 95 -4.83 16.37 -19.26
N PHE A 96 -5.11 17.60 -19.71
CA PHE A 96 -4.75 18.83 -19.01
C PHE A 96 -5.92 19.47 -18.25
N GLY A 97 -7.10 18.83 -18.25
CA GLY A 97 -8.23 19.28 -17.45
C GLY A 97 -8.13 18.77 -16.02
N ASN A 98 -8.63 19.57 -15.06
CA ASN A 98 -8.71 19.15 -13.66
C ASN A 98 -9.57 17.88 -13.54
N THR A 99 -9.00 16.77 -13.08
CA THR A 99 -9.68 15.45 -13.03
C THR A 99 -10.37 15.16 -11.70
N ARG A 100 -9.90 15.79 -10.60
CA ARG A 100 -10.49 15.69 -9.27
C ARG A 100 -10.57 17.10 -8.67
N VAL A 101 -11.78 17.63 -8.58
CA VAL A 101 -12.09 18.92 -7.95
C VAL A 101 -13.04 18.67 -6.80
N VAL A 102 -12.78 19.28 -5.65
CA VAL A 102 -13.61 19.18 -4.45
C VAL A 102 -13.93 20.61 -4.02
N GLY A 103 -15.18 20.87 -3.67
CA GLY A 103 -15.59 22.18 -3.13
C GLY A 103 -15.17 22.33 -1.67
N GLN A 104 -14.85 23.56 -1.26
CA GLN A 104 -14.35 23.84 0.10
C GLN A 104 -15.31 23.39 1.20
N GLU A 105 -16.61 23.67 1.06
CA GLU A 105 -17.62 23.27 2.05
C GLU A 105 -17.71 21.75 2.22
N GLN A 106 -17.62 21.00 1.12
CA GLN A 106 -17.64 19.55 1.14
C GLN A 106 -16.37 18.98 1.77
N LEU A 107 -15.23 19.64 1.55
CA LEU A 107 -13.95 19.28 2.14
C LEU A 107 -13.97 19.49 3.66
N GLN A 108 -14.51 20.61 4.13
CA GLN A 108 -14.62 20.89 5.56
C GLN A 108 -15.58 19.93 6.27
N ARG A 109 -16.77 19.66 5.69
CA ARG A 109 -17.70 18.64 6.22
C ARG A 109 -17.05 17.26 6.27
N PHE A 110 -16.27 16.90 5.25
CA PHE A 110 -15.54 15.64 5.23
C PHE A 110 -14.47 15.57 6.32
N GLN A 111 -13.76 16.68 6.59
CA GLN A 111 -12.79 16.78 7.67
C GLN A 111 -13.43 16.52 9.04
N GLU A 112 -14.55 17.20 9.32
CA GLU A 112 -15.26 17.07 10.60
C GLU A 112 -15.77 15.65 10.84
N GLU A 113 -16.40 15.03 9.83
CA GLU A 113 -16.94 13.67 9.95
C GLU A 113 -15.84 12.61 10.04
N MET A 114 -14.75 12.74 9.28
CA MET A 114 -13.62 11.80 9.38
C MET A 114 -12.88 11.92 10.70
N GLY A 115 -12.75 13.13 11.26
CA GLY A 115 -12.19 13.32 12.60
C GLY A 115 -12.98 12.54 13.66
N LYS A 116 -14.33 12.63 13.62
CA LYS A 116 -15.21 11.89 14.54
C LYS A 116 -15.06 10.37 14.41
N VAL A 117 -15.00 9.86 13.17
CA VAL A 117 -14.91 8.41 12.90
C VAL A 117 -13.53 7.86 13.28
N LEU A 118 -12.43 8.56 12.97
CA LEU A 118 -11.07 8.09 13.27
C LEU A 118 -10.80 7.92 14.76
N HIS A 119 -11.39 8.76 15.61
CA HIS A 119 -11.23 8.65 17.06
C HIS A 119 -12.09 7.55 17.69
N ASN A 120 -13.08 7.01 16.96
CA ASN A 120 -13.98 6.01 17.49
C ASN A 120 -13.53 4.58 17.12
N PRO A 121 -13.05 3.76 18.06
CA PRO A 121 -12.56 2.41 17.77
C PRO A 121 -13.65 1.42 17.33
N PHE A 122 -14.93 1.74 17.55
CA PHE A 122 -16.05 0.88 17.17
C PHE A 122 -16.59 1.16 15.77
N GLN A 123 -16.13 2.23 15.12
CA GLN A 123 -16.56 2.60 13.77
C GLN A 123 -15.44 2.32 12.78
N VAL A 124 -15.78 1.63 11.69
CA VAL A 124 -14.80 1.25 10.65
C VAL A 124 -15.21 1.81 9.30
N VAL A 125 -14.24 2.39 8.59
CA VAL A 125 -14.44 2.89 7.22
C VAL A 125 -14.34 1.72 6.24
N MET A 126 -15.50 1.23 5.76
CA MET A 126 -15.56 0.09 4.83
C MET A 126 -15.01 0.42 3.43
N ARG A 127 -15.20 1.66 2.97
CA ARG A 127 -14.73 2.11 1.65
C ARG A 127 -14.05 3.46 1.81
N GLN A 128 -12.73 3.43 1.73
CA GLN A 128 -11.93 4.65 1.72
C GLN A 128 -12.33 5.53 0.53
N THR A 129 -12.52 6.82 0.79
CA THR A 129 -12.80 7.79 -0.27
C THR A 129 -11.53 8.00 -1.10
N ARG A 130 -11.71 8.30 -2.39
CA ARG A 130 -10.60 8.67 -3.29
C ARG A 130 -10.23 10.15 -3.17
N ALA A 131 -10.78 10.84 -2.18
CA ALA A 131 -10.46 12.22 -1.87
C ALA A 131 -9.04 12.28 -1.27
N PRO A 132 -8.28 13.36 -1.52
CA PRO A 132 -6.95 13.51 -0.95
C PRO A 132 -7.03 13.73 0.56
N ILE A 133 -6.89 12.64 1.33
CA ILE A 133 -6.86 12.63 2.80
C ILE A 133 -5.66 13.44 3.34
N SER A 134 -4.62 13.67 2.51
CA SER A 134 -3.48 14.51 2.87
C SER A 134 -3.86 15.96 3.21
N LEU A 135 -5.01 16.47 2.73
CA LEU A 135 -5.53 17.79 3.11
C LEU A 135 -6.15 17.82 4.52
N LEU A 136 -6.40 16.66 5.15
CA LEU A 136 -6.80 16.63 6.57
C LEU A 136 -5.61 16.83 7.51
N GLN A 137 -4.42 16.46 7.07
CA GLN A 137 -3.20 16.52 7.88
C GLN A 137 -2.37 17.73 7.46
N GLU A 138 -2.93 18.93 7.54
CA GLU A 138 -2.10 20.14 7.60
C GLU A 138 -1.34 20.16 8.92
N LYS A 139 -0.30 19.32 9.01
CA LYS A 139 0.77 19.57 9.97
C LYS A 139 1.36 20.92 9.56
N ALA A 140 1.38 21.88 10.48
CA ALA A 140 2.08 23.13 10.28
C ALA A 140 3.46 22.80 9.69
N LYS A 141 3.70 23.23 8.44
CA LYS A 141 4.80 22.76 7.59
C LYS A 141 6.19 22.97 8.23
N GLN A 142 6.26 23.77 9.29
CA GLN A 142 7.41 24.01 10.15
C GLN A 142 6.89 24.24 11.59
N GLN A 143 6.84 23.22 12.44
CA GLN A 143 6.50 23.42 13.87
C GLN A 143 7.63 24.17 14.62
N ARG A 144 8.84 24.18 14.04
CA ARG A 144 10.00 24.98 14.44
C ARG A 144 10.62 25.60 13.20
N VAL A 145 11.15 26.81 13.33
CA VAL A 145 11.90 27.49 12.25
C VAL A 145 13.11 26.65 11.86
N HIS A 146 13.33 26.44 10.56
CA HIS A 146 14.49 25.71 10.06
C HIS A 146 15.76 26.56 10.26
N VAL A 147 16.46 26.31 11.36
CA VAL A 147 17.67 27.07 11.76
C VAL A 147 18.75 27.05 10.67
N LEU A 148 18.81 26.01 9.85
CA LEU A 148 19.78 25.88 8.75
C LEU A 148 19.55 26.85 7.59
N ASP A 149 18.32 27.38 7.43
CA ASP A 149 18.03 28.39 6.42
C ASP A 149 18.59 29.76 6.82
N THR A 150 18.64 30.02 8.14
CA THR A 150 19.19 31.25 8.71
C THR A 150 20.68 31.14 9.01
N GLU A 151 21.13 29.96 9.45
CA GLU A 151 22.47 29.69 9.96
C GLU A 151 22.96 28.34 9.41
N SER A 152 23.50 28.35 8.19
CA SER A 152 24.08 27.14 7.59
C SER A 152 25.40 26.71 8.27
N PHE A 153 25.74 25.43 8.18
CA PHE A 153 26.96 24.89 8.81
C PHE A 153 28.26 25.54 8.31
N GLU A 154 28.33 25.91 7.03
CA GLU A 154 29.52 26.54 6.42
C GLU A 154 29.80 27.93 7.00
N HIS A 155 28.74 28.67 7.37
CA HIS A 155 28.83 30.03 7.88
C HIS A 155 28.79 30.11 9.41
N THR A 156 28.40 29.04 10.11
CA THR A 156 28.42 28.99 11.59
C THR A 156 29.74 28.48 12.15
N PHE A 157 30.35 27.47 11.52
CA PHE A 157 31.59 26.85 12.00
C PHE A 157 32.67 26.78 10.90
N GLY A 158 33.95 26.87 11.31
CA GLY A 158 35.10 26.71 10.41
C GLY A 158 35.61 28.00 9.80
N ARG A 159 36.42 27.89 8.73
CA ARG A 159 37.19 29.02 8.17
C ARG A 159 36.33 30.15 7.58
N LYS A 160 35.11 29.83 7.14
CA LYS A 160 34.14 30.77 6.57
C LYS A 160 33.09 31.23 7.60
N ALA A 161 33.31 30.97 8.89
CA ALA A 161 32.40 31.34 9.94
C ALA A 161 32.21 32.86 10.01
N GLN A 162 30.96 33.31 9.81
CA GLN A 162 30.59 34.72 9.85
C GLN A 162 30.08 35.14 11.24
N ARG A 163 29.62 34.18 12.05
CA ARG A 163 29.11 34.44 13.40
C ARG A 163 30.22 34.87 14.35
N LYS A 164 30.07 36.05 14.97
CA LYS A 164 31.03 36.61 15.94
C LYS A 164 30.57 36.52 17.39
N ARG A 165 29.26 36.40 17.64
CA ARG A 165 28.67 36.35 18.98
C ARG A 165 27.67 35.20 19.10
N ALA A 166 27.63 34.58 20.26
CA ALA A 166 26.59 33.61 20.61
C ALA A 166 25.24 34.32 20.79
N ILE A 167 24.16 33.57 20.54
CA ILE A 167 22.79 34.00 20.82
C ILE A 167 22.49 33.36 22.16
N LEU A 168 22.60 34.15 23.22
CA LEU A 168 22.25 33.74 24.57
C LEU A 168 20.78 34.11 24.80
N LYS A 169 20.07 33.29 25.58
CA LYS A 169 18.68 33.58 25.96
C LYS A 169 18.58 34.47 27.19
N ALA A 170 19.61 34.45 28.04
CA ALA A 170 19.72 35.32 29.20
C ALA A 170 20.03 36.76 28.78
N THR A 171 19.42 37.70 29.48
CA THR A 171 19.57 39.15 29.28
C THR A 171 20.73 39.71 30.12
N ASP A 172 20.84 39.25 31.37
CA ASP A 172 21.84 39.68 32.34
C ASP A 172 22.76 38.54 32.79
N LEU A 173 23.89 38.91 33.39
CA LEU A 173 24.87 37.95 33.90
C LEU A 173 24.32 37.16 35.10
N GLU A 174 23.50 37.80 35.93
CA GLU A 174 22.85 37.17 37.08
C GLU A 174 21.85 36.08 36.64
N GLU A 175 21.00 36.37 35.66
CA GLU A 175 20.08 35.41 35.05
C GLU A 175 20.82 34.22 34.41
N LEU A 176 21.95 34.48 33.75
CA LEU A 176 22.79 33.41 33.20
C LEU A 176 23.36 32.50 34.29
N CYS A 177 23.77 33.06 35.43
CA CYS A 177 24.26 32.30 36.58
C CYS A 177 23.16 31.42 37.18
N GLU A 178 21.95 31.95 37.33
CA GLU A 178 20.80 31.19 37.82
C GLU A 178 20.45 30.02 36.87
N GLU A 179 20.42 30.25 35.55
CA GLU A 179 20.21 29.18 34.58
C GLU A 179 21.28 28.09 34.65
N VAL A 180 22.55 28.47 34.88
CA VAL A 180 23.66 27.50 34.99
C VAL A 180 23.52 26.67 36.25
N VAL A 181 23.18 27.30 37.39
CA VAL A 181 22.92 26.59 38.65
C VAL A 181 21.76 25.60 38.47
N GLN A 182 20.66 26.05 37.87
CA GLN A 182 19.50 25.18 37.62
C GLN A 182 19.83 24.01 36.68
N LYS A 183 20.52 24.27 35.56
CA LYS A 183 20.94 23.19 34.64
C LYS A 183 21.91 22.22 35.30
N SER A 184 22.78 22.71 36.19
CA SER A 184 23.70 21.85 36.94
C SER A 184 22.99 21.00 37.98
N SER A 185 21.94 21.52 38.62
CA SER A 185 21.12 20.73 39.57
C SER A 185 20.21 19.75 38.87
N ASP A 186 19.69 20.10 37.68
CA ASP A 186 18.83 19.23 36.86
C ASP A 186 19.64 18.15 36.14
N TYR A 187 20.96 18.31 36.03
CA TYR A 187 21.83 17.35 35.37
C TYR A 187 21.98 16.09 36.21
N VAL A 188 21.53 14.97 35.65
CA VAL A 188 21.65 13.64 36.25
C VAL A 188 22.65 12.83 35.42
N GLU A 189 23.78 12.46 36.03
CA GLU A 189 24.87 11.74 35.35
C GLU A 189 24.39 10.46 34.67
N ASP A 190 23.52 9.67 35.30
CA ASP A 190 23.03 8.41 34.73
C ASP A 190 22.20 8.59 33.44
N ASN A 191 21.61 9.77 33.23
CA ASN A 191 20.84 10.08 32.02
C ASN A 191 21.72 10.55 30.85
N ASP A 192 22.99 10.88 31.11
CA ASP A 192 23.92 11.31 30.08
C ASP A 192 24.49 10.11 29.31
N ARG A 193 23.92 9.88 28.11
CA ARG A 193 24.35 8.83 27.19
C ARG A 193 25.70 9.09 26.53
N SER A 194 26.18 10.34 26.55
CA SER A 194 27.47 10.72 25.97
C SER A 194 28.64 10.52 26.94
N LEU A 195 28.34 10.26 28.21
CA LEU A 195 29.33 9.99 29.23
C LEU A 195 29.91 8.58 29.03
N MET A 196 31.23 8.51 28.82
CA MET A 196 31.92 7.27 28.42
C MET A 196 31.73 6.11 29.42
N SER A 197 31.62 6.39 30.72
CA SER A 197 31.37 5.34 31.73
C SER A 197 29.96 4.76 31.62
N ASN A 198 28.96 5.57 31.29
CA ASN A 198 27.61 5.11 31.01
C ASN A 198 27.54 4.37 29.68
N GLN A 199 28.29 4.80 28.67
CA GLN A 199 28.40 4.08 27.40
C GLN A 199 29.01 2.69 27.62
N GLN A 200 30.03 2.57 28.48
CA GLN A 200 30.65 1.30 28.82
C GLN A 200 29.72 0.41 29.65
N ARG A 201 29.04 0.97 30.66
CA ARG A 201 28.00 0.28 31.45
C ARG A 201 26.85 -0.21 30.56
N ALA A 202 26.39 0.61 29.62
CA ALA A 202 25.33 0.26 28.68
C ALA A 202 25.75 -0.82 27.67
N LEU A 203 27.04 -0.90 27.32
CA LEU A 203 27.57 -1.99 26.47
C LEU A 203 27.66 -3.31 27.26
N GLU A 204 28.02 -3.25 28.54
CA GLU A 204 28.07 -4.41 29.44
C GLU A 204 26.66 -4.94 29.78
N GLU A 205 25.67 -4.07 29.98
CA GLU A 205 24.26 -4.46 30.16
C GLU A 205 23.62 -4.99 28.87
N ARG A 206 24.12 -4.60 27.70
CA ARG A 206 23.66 -5.06 26.37
C ARG A 206 24.26 -6.38 25.91
N THR A 207 24.84 -7.17 26.81
CA THR A 207 25.19 -8.55 26.48
C THR A 207 23.90 -9.39 26.38
N GLU A 208 23.06 -9.08 25.39
CA GLU A 208 21.98 -9.93 24.94
C GLU A 208 22.59 -11.31 24.73
N ASN A 209 22.08 -12.32 25.42
CA ASN A 209 22.49 -13.69 25.19
C ASN A 209 22.39 -13.94 23.67
N PRO A 210 23.51 -14.13 22.95
CA PRO A 210 23.51 -14.23 21.50
C PRO A 210 22.95 -15.58 21.03
N THR A 211 22.32 -16.33 21.93
CA THR A 211 21.76 -17.63 21.62
C THR A 211 20.70 -17.44 20.53
N PRO A 212 20.81 -18.17 19.41
CA PRO A 212 19.87 -18.05 18.29
C PRO A 212 18.40 -18.28 18.69
N LEU A 213 18.16 -18.89 19.86
CA LEU A 213 16.83 -19.13 20.42
C LEU A 213 16.07 -17.82 20.68
N PHE A 214 16.73 -16.77 21.20
CA PHE A 214 16.06 -15.49 21.50
C PHE A 214 15.76 -14.66 20.23
N ARG A 215 16.35 -15.02 19.09
CA ARG A 215 16.04 -14.42 17.77
C ARG A 215 14.95 -15.18 17.01
N ALA A 216 14.45 -16.29 17.57
CA ALA A 216 13.36 -17.03 16.96
C ALA A 216 12.12 -16.12 16.82
N GLY A 217 11.40 -16.24 15.71
CA GLY A 217 10.24 -15.39 15.40
C GLY A 217 10.58 -14.10 14.64
N GLN A 218 11.81 -13.58 14.72
CA GLN A 218 12.22 -12.34 14.02
C GLN A 218 12.79 -12.57 12.62
N SER A 219 12.78 -13.81 12.12
CA SER A 219 13.36 -14.13 10.82
C SER A 219 12.60 -13.46 9.65
N ALA A 220 13.33 -13.07 8.60
CA ALA A 220 12.73 -12.50 7.39
C ALA A 220 11.68 -13.42 6.74
N ARG A 221 11.84 -14.75 6.88
CA ARG A 221 10.85 -15.73 6.45
C ARG A 221 9.51 -15.54 7.17
N VAL A 222 9.53 -15.45 8.51
CA VAL A 222 8.31 -15.27 9.32
C VAL A 222 7.64 -13.94 9.00
N TRP A 223 8.41 -12.85 8.89
CA TRP A 223 7.88 -11.55 8.48
C TRP A 223 7.26 -11.57 7.08
N SER A 224 7.88 -12.25 6.11
CA SER A 224 7.31 -12.37 4.77
C SER A 224 5.98 -13.14 4.75
N GLU A 225 5.86 -14.17 5.58
CA GLU A 225 4.62 -14.91 5.77
C GLU A 225 3.56 -14.05 6.46
N LEU A 226 3.94 -13.27 7.48
CA LEU A 226 3.05 -12.33 8.16
C LEU A 226 2.49 -11.28 7.19
N TYR A 227 3.35 -10.60 6.41
CA TYR A 227 2.91 -9.60 5.45
C TYR A 227 2.04 -10.17 4.34
N LYS A 228 2.31 -11.42 3.91
CA LYS A 228 1.44 -12.14 2.97
C LYS A 228 0.04 -12.37 3.55
N VAL A 229 -0.04 -12.75 4.83
CA VAL A 229 -1.33 -12.94 5.51
C VAL A 229 -2.07 -11.60 5.62
N ILE A 230 -1.40 -10.54 6.09
CA ILE A 230 -1.97 -9.20 6.23
C ILE A 230 -2.56 -8.68 4.90
N ASP A 231 -1.84 -8.83 3.78
CA ASP A 231 -2.31 -8.38 2.46
C ASP A 231 -3.47 -9.23 1.91
N SER A 232 -3.55 -10.51 2.31
CA SER A 232 -4.61 -11.42 1.87
C SER A 232 -5.88 -11.39 2.73
N SER A 233 -5.79 -10.84 3.95
CA SER A 233 -6.88 -10.84 4.92
C SER A 233 -7.72 -9.57 4.84
N ASP A 234 -9.05 -9.73 4.90
CA ASP A 234 -9.97 -8.59 5.06
C ASP A 234 -10.04 -8.13 6.53
N VAL A 235 -9.82 -9.03 7.48
CA VAL A 235 -9.85 -8.78 8.93
C VAL A 235 -8.64 -9.45 9.58
N VAL A 236 -7.92 -8.69 10.41
CA VAL A 236 -6.82 -9.19 11.24
C VAL A 236 -7.29 -9.22 12.69
N ILE A 237 -7.11 -10.37 13.35
CA ILE A 237 -7.41 -10.53 14.77
C ILE A 237 -6.08 -10.71 15.49
N GLU A 238 -5.81 -9.80 16.41
CA GLU A 238 -4.69 -9.91 17.32
C GLU A 238 -5.12 -10.73 18.54
N VAL A 239 -4.52 -11.90 18.71
CA VAL A 239 -4.81 -12.81 19.84
C VAL A 239 -3.83 -12.49 20.96
N LEU A 240 -4.36 -12.05 22.09
CA LEU A 240 -3.59 -11.70 23.28
C LEU A 240 -3.77 -12.76 24.36
N ASP A 241 -2.70 -13.04 25.13
CA ASP A 241 -2.81 -13.82 26.36
C ASP A 241 -3.44 -12.95 27.46
N ALA A 242 -4.52 -13.42 28.07
CA ALA A 242 -5.25 -12.69 29.11
C ALA A 242 -4.44 -12.51 30.40
N ARG A 243 -3.38 -13.30 30.62
CA ARG A 243 -2.54 -13.24 31.82
C ARG A 243 -1.64 -12.01 31.87
N ASP A 244 -1.12 -11.60 30.71
CA ASP A 244 -0.34 -10.38 30.57
C ASP A 244 -0.58 -9.75 29.19
N PRO A 245 -1.71 -9.05 29.02
CA PRO A 245 -2.06 -8.45 27.73
C PRO A 245 -1.15 -7.26 27.37
N LYS A 246 -0.53 -6.61 28.35
CA LYS A 246 0.24 -5.37 28.15
C LYS A 246 1.63 -5.65 27.56
N GLN A 247 2.26 -6.74 27.96
CA GLN A 247 3.59 -7.12 27.44
C GLN A 247 3.61 -7.27 25.91
N PHE A 248 2.48 -7.66 25.31
CA PHE A 248 2.36 -7.87 23.86
C PHE A 248 1.90 -6.61 23.09
N LEU A 249 1.49 -5.54 23.77
CA LEU A 249 0.94 -4.31 23.18
C LEU A 249 1.99 -3.18 23.00
N LEU A 250 3.28 -3.47 23.08
CA LEU A 250 4.36 -2.48 22.93
C LEU A 250 4.58 -2.04 21.47
N ILE A 251 3.59 -1.37 20.91
CA ILE A 251 3.71 -0.50 19.73
C ILE A 251 3.23 0.89 20.15
N GLU A 252 4.08 1.64 20.85
CA GLU A 252 4.01 3.12 20.95
C GLU A 252 5.20 3.73 20.21
#